data_AF-A0A942FRY8-F1
#
_entry.id   AF-A0A942FRY8-F1
#
_cell.length_a   1.000
_cell.length_b   1.000
_cell.length_c   1.000
_cell.angle_alpha   90.00
_cell.angle_beta   90.00
_cell.angle_gamma   90.00
#
_symmetry.space_group_name_H-M   'P 1'
#
loop_
_entity.id
_entity.type
_entity.pdbx_description
1 polymer ?
#
loop_
_entity_poly.entity_id
_entity_poly.type
_entity_poly.pdbx_seq_one_letter_code
_entity_poly.pdbx_strand_id
1 'polypeptide(L)'
;IAAQLEVDAGKVATFRASGRTTIFPGFFRAYVEGSDDPEAALEDREQPLPDLRRGDRVTCRRAQAEGHQTKPPARYTEASLVGLLEQEGIGRPSTYASIIDTVIKRGYVRKSGEQLIPTFTAFAATQLLEKQFEPLVDTAFTANMEQVLDDIAAGAVEPRPYLKEFYDGSQGIAARVDEGLAQLDGRELSTLRCAKWGDLVVRVGRYGPYVEGTVNGERLTASLPDTLAPADVTEAALRELLQQGKRGEAALGQDPDSGQPIYLRIGPYGPYLQLGGDEQAGKPKRVSLPRSLAPDRVELATALKLLALPRRLGLHPETGEPVEAGIGRFGPYVKHGSTFASLTAQDDVLEVELERALELLAKKRSKREPLRVLGAHPDSGEPVELWAGRYGPYIKHGSVNASLGNEASERLTLEAALKLLATREKPTGATGKRKAQAAKRVSKRAASKPKPSTTKKPSTAKATTTKATPQQLAAHLSELEPQDAEVVKRLEGLGQAKQALPEVARALRLGEDELKRAHKRGMFKLRMAFGRARKASMVQAA
;
A
#
# COMPACT_ATOMS: atom_id res chain seq x y z
N ILE A 1 40.70 9.19 5.24
CA ILE A 1 41.80 9.69 6.11
C ILE A 1 41.86 8.88 7.40
N ALA A 2 43.05 8.59 7.93
CA ALA A 2 43.23 8.04 9.26
C ALA A 2 44.26 8.89 10.01
N ALA A 3 44.01 9.14 11.29
CA ALA A 3 44.84 9.98 12.15
C ALA A 3 45.17 9.23 13.44
N GLN A 4 46.40 9.40 13.94
CA GLN A 4 46.83 8.89 15.23
C GLN A 4 46.95 10.06 16.20
N LEU A 5 46.34 9.91 17.38
CA LEU A 5 46.36 10.91 18.44
C LEU A 5 46.75 10.22 19.75
N GLU A 6 47.70 10.79 20.47
CA GLU A 6 47.96 10.40 21.85
C GLU A 6 46.78 10.87 22.73
N VAL A 7 46.28 9.98 23.59
CA VAL A 7 45.09 10.24 24.42
C VAL A 7 45.36 10.18 25.92
N ASP A 8 46.33 9.37 26.36
CA ASP A 8 46.79 9.26 27.75
C ASP A 8 48.12 8.50 27.80
N ALA A 9 49.13 9.03 28.51
CA ALA A 9 50.39 8.35 28.86
C ALA A 9 50.97 7.40 27.80
N GLY A 10 51.30 7.90 26.60
CA GLY A 10 51.88 7.11 25.50
C GLY A 10 50.90 6.20 24.73
N LYS A 11 49.61 6.14 25.11
CA LYS A 11 48.58 5.38 24.40
C LYS A 11 48.12 6.18 23.18
N VAL A 12 48.30 5.58 22.00
CA VAL A 12 47.89 6.16 20.71
C VAL A 12 46.55 5.58 20.26
N ALA A 13 45.53 6.43 20.18
CA ALA A 13 44.24 6.10 19.57
C ALA A 13 44.27 6.37 18.05
N THR A 14 43.60 5.53 17.27
CA THR A 14 43.46 5.69 15.81
C THR A 14 42.04 6.13 15.46
N PHE A 15 41.92 7.33 14.88
CA PHE A 15 40.68 7.90 14.39
C PHE A 15 40.60 7.73 12.86
N ARG A 16 39.40 7.49 12.33
CA ARG A 16 39.16 7.31 10.89
C ARG A 16 38.04 8.26 10.43
N ALA A 17 38.33 9.02 9.39
CA ALA A 17 37.35 9.79 8.64
C ALA A 17 37.24 9.22 7.22
N SER A 18 36.04 8.89 6.78
CA SER A 18 35.73 8.61 5.37
C SER A 18 35.11 9.85 4.74
N GLY A 19 35.22 9.98 3.42
CA GLY A 19 34.74 11.15 2.69
C GLY A 19 34.64 10.85 1.20
N ARG A 20 33.87 11.67 0.48
CA ARG A 20 33.56 11.50 -0.93
C ARG A 20 33.21 12.84 -1.57
N THR A 21 33.76 13.06 -2.76
CA THR A 21 33.53 14.25 -3.59
C THR A 21 33.33 13.83 -5.04
N THR A 22 32.38 14.43 -5.75
CA THR A 22 31.95 14.01 -7.09
C THR A 22 32.72 14.78 -8.16
N ILE A 23 33.85 14.21 -8.58
CA ILE A 23 34.71 14.78 -9.64
C ILE A 23 33.93 14.98 -10.96
N PHE A 24 32.96 14.11 -11.25
CA PHE A 24 32.05 14.25 -12.39
C PHE A 24 30.68 13.60 -12.08
N PRO A 25 29.57 14.35 -12.08
CA PRO A 25 28.27 13.82 -11.66
C PRO A 25 27.57 12.95 -12.72
N GLY A 26 27.96 13.06 -14.00
CA GLY A 26 27.44 12.19 -15.07
C GLY A 26 25.91 12.13 -15.13
N PHE A 27 25.35 10.93 -14.97
CA PHE A 27 23.90 10.71 -15.04
C PHE A 27 23.14 11.25 -13.83
N PHE A 28 23.79 11.52 -12.69
CA PHE A 28 23.10 12.03 -11.51
C PHE A 28 22.44 13.39 -11.76
N ARG A 29 23.02 14.23 -12.63
CA ARG A 29 22.41 15.48 -13.12
C ARG A 29 21.05 15.32 -13.82
N ALA A 30 20.75 14.11 -14.31
CA ALA A 30 19.49 13.81 -14.98
C ALA A 30 18.51 13.04 -14.08
N TYR A 31 18.99 12.38 -13.03
CA TYR A 31 18.19 11.61 -12.07
C TYR A 31 19.00 11.21 -10.82
N VAL A 32 18.47 11.49 -9.63
CA VAL A 32 18.91 10.86 -8.38
C VAL A 32 17.73 10.12 -7.78
N GLU A 33 17.91 8.81 -7.53
CA GLU A 33 16.84 8.00 -6.96
C GLU A 33 16.46 8.47 -5.54
N GLY A 34 15.18 8.75 -5.35
CA GLY A 34 14.64 9.26 -4.08
C GLY A 34 14.61 10.78 -3.91
N SER A 35 14.97 11.57 -4.95
CA SER A 35 14.84 13.03 -4.93
C SER A 35 14.33 13.59 -6.25
N ASP A 36 13.44 14.59 -6.18
CA ASP A 36 13.01 15.40 -7.32
C ASP A 36 14.02 16.53 -7.66
N ASP A 37 14.96 16.85 -6.74
CA ASP A 37 16.10 17.73 -6.99
C ASP A 37 17.41 16.91 -7.04
N PRO A 38 18.08 16.81 -8.20
CA PRO A 38 19.30 16.02 -8.35
C PRO A 38 20.58 16.70 -7.85
N GLU A 39 20.66 18.04 -7.81
CA GLU A 39 21.88 18.74 -7.36
C GLU A 39 21.88 18.83 -5.82
N ALA A 40 20.73 19.15 -5.18
CA ALA A 40 20.62 19.10 -3.72
C ALA A 40 20.90 17.68 -3.17
N ALA A 41 20.40 16.65 -3.85
CA ALA A 41 20.66 15.25 -3.49
C ALA A 41 22.06 14.75 -3.91
N LEU A 42 22.86 15.54 -4.62
CA LEU A 42 24.30 15.32 -4.77
C LEU A 42 25.06 15.93 -3.60
N GLU A 43 24.77 17.20 -3.25
CA GLU A 43 25.40 17.92 -2.14
C GLU A 43 25.22 17.18 -0.79
N ASP A 44 24.00 16.75 -0.46
CA ASP A 44 23.69 15.94 0.75
C ASP A 44 24.48 14.62 0.84
N ARG A 45 25.05 14.15 -0.28
CA ARG A 45 25.79 12.89 -0.39
C ARG A 45 27.29 13.11 -0.56
N GLU A 46 27.76 14.35 -0.47
CA GLU A 46 29.18 14.70 -0.40
C GLU A 46 29.64 14.84 1.04
N GLN A 47 30.85 14.35 1.31
CA GLN A 47 31.56 14.58 2.56
C GLN A 47 33.00 14.91 2.18
N PRO A 48 33.26 16.13 1.68
CA PRO A 48 34.61 16.54 1.31
C PRO A 48 35.48 16.55 2.56
N LEU A 49 36.69 16.01 2.42
CA LEU A 49 37.72 16.05 3.45
C LEU A 49 38.83 17.00 3.01
N PRO A 50 39.52 17.68 3.96
CA PRO A 50 40.66 18.51 3.62
C PRO A 50 41.81 17.67 3.04
N ASP A 51 42.55 18.24 2.11
CA ASP A 51 43.80 17.66 1.61
C ASP A 51 44.80 17.48 2.75
N LEU A 52 45.11 16.23 3.08
CA LEU A 52 46.10 15.84 4.07
C LEU A 52 47.05 14.77 3.51
N ARG A 53 48.33 14.90 3.85
CA ARG A 53 49.43 14.03 3.44
C ARG A 53 49.91 13.17 4.60
N ARG A 54 50.62 12.08 4.29
CA ARG A 54 51.19 11.18 5.31
C ARG A 54 52.30 11.90 6.07
N GLY A 55 52.06 12.20 7.34
CA GLY A 55 52.99 12.92 8.22
C GLY A 55 52.46 14.26 8.72
N ASP A 56 51.35 14.76 8.16
CA ASP A 56 50.72 16.00 8.58
C ASP A 56 50.22 15.90 10.03
N ARG A 57 50.47 16.95 10.83
CA ARG A 57 50.02 17.02 12.22
C ARG A 57 48.59 17.54 12.30
N VAL A 58 47.68 16.75 12.86
CA VAL A 58 46.30 17.17 13.14
C VAL A 58 46.12 17.47 14.63
N THR A 59 45.37 18.53 14.96
CA THR A 59 45.09 18.93 16.34
C THR A 59 43.66 18.58 16.71
N CYS A 60 43.45 17.85 17.81
CA CYS A 60 42.12 17.60 18.34
C CYS A 60 41.50 18.91 18.85
N ARG A 61 40.40 19.37 18.24
CA ARG A 61 39.65 20.56 18.69
C ARG A 61 38.59 20.24 19.74
N ARG A 62 38.00 19.05 19.67
CA ARG A 62 36.94 18.55 20.56
C ARG A 62 36.89 17.03 20.47
N ALA A 63 36.81 16.36 21.62
CA ALA A 63 36.40 14.96 21.70
C ALA A 63 34.96 14.87 22.22
N GLN A 64 34.20 13.88 21.76
CA GLN A 64 32.87 13.53 22.27
C GLN A 64 32.78 12.00 22.33
N ALA A 65 32.14 11.48 23.38
CA ALA A 65 31.80 10.07 23.47
C ALA A 65 30.36 9.89 22.96
N GLU A 66 30.18 9.21 21.83
CA GLU A 66 28.87 8.94 21.26
C GLU A 66 28.44 7.50 21.59
N GLY A 67 27.27 7.37 22.21
CA GLY A 67 26.65 6.07 22.48
C GLY A 67 25.85 5.60 21.27
N HIS A 68 26.06 4.36 20.85
CA HIS A 68 25.29 3.73 19.78
C HIS A 68 24.67 2.41 20.28
N GLN A 69 23.51 2.07 19.73
CA GLN A 69 22.85 0.77 19.92
C GLN A 69 22.62 0.12 18.56
N THR A 70 22.72 -1.21 18.50
CA THR A 70 22.38 -1.96 17.29
C THR A 70 20.89 -1.84 17.01
N LYS A 71 20.54 -1.42 15.78
CA LYS A 71 19.15 -1.39 15.32
C LYS A 71 18.77 -2.78 14.80
N PRO A 72 17.53 -3.27 15.03
CA PRO A 72 17.06 -4.48 14.38
C PRO A 72 16.96 -4.28 12.86
N PRO A 73 16.91 -5.38 12.07
CA PRO A 73 16.62 -5.30 10.64
C PRO A 73 15.35 -4.49 10.36
N ALA A 74 15.38 -3.68 9.29
CA ALA A 74 14.23 -2.87 8.90
C ALA A 74 13.05 -3.76 8.46
N ARG A 75 11.82 -3.35 8.78
CA ARG A 75 10.61 -3.99 8.23
C ARG A 75 10.46 -3.61 6.76
N TYR A 76 10.01 -4.54 5.92
CA TYR A 76 9.78 -4.28 4.50
C TYR A 76 8.78 -3.14 4.28
N THR A 77 9.11 -2.22 3.38
CA THR A 77 8.13 -1.40 2.64
C THR A 77 7.63 -2.18 1.43
N GLU A 78 6.57 -1.70 0.77
CA GLU A 78 6.08 -2.33 -0.47
C GLU A 78 7.17 -2.44 -1.54
N ALA A 79 7.95 -1.38 -1.76
CA ALA A 79 9.05 -1.39 -2.73
C ALA A 79 10.11 -2.46 -2.41
N SER A 80 10.54 -2.56 -1.15
CA SER A 80 11.51 -3.57 -0.73
C SER A 80 10.97 -5.00 -0.78
N LEU A 81 9.66 -5.19 -0.57
CA LEU A 81 9.01 -6.50 -0.72
C LEU A 81 8.87 -6.89 -2.20
N VAL A 82 8.58 -5.95 -3.10
CA VAL A 82 8.62 -6.21 -4.55
C VAL A 82 10.03 -6.58 -5.00
N GLY A 83 11.07 -5.85 -4.55
CA GLY A 83 12.46 -6.18 -4.86
C GLY A 83 12.88 -7.57 -4.36
N LEU A 84 12.43 -7.98 -3.18
CA LEU A 84 12.65 -9.34 -2.68
C LEU A 84 11.90 -10.40 -3.49
N LEU A 85 10.63 -10.15 -3.83
CA LEU A 85 9.84 -11.07 -4.67
C LEU A 85 10.44 -11.24 -6.07
N GLU A 86 10.96 -10.16 -6.67
CA GLU A 86 11.70 -10.19 -7.93
C GLU A 86 13.02 -10.95 -7.81
N GLN A 87 13.79 -10.73 -6.73
CA GLN A 87 15.04 -11.45 -6.45
C GLN A 87 14.82 -12.96 -6.25
N GLU A 88 13.78 -13.35 -5.52
CA GLU A 88 13.41 -14.76 -5.30
C GLU A 88 12.68 -15.38 -6.51
N GLY A 89 12.36 -14.61 -7.56
CA GLY A 89 11.66 -15.09 -8.75
C GLY A 89 10.16 -15.39 -8.55
N ILE A 90 9.58 -14.95 -7.43
CA ILE A 90 8.19 -15.20 -7.03
C ILE A 90 7.29 -14.08 -7.53
N GLY A 91 6.21 -14.41 -8.24
CA GLY A 91 5.37 -13.41 -8.87
C GLY A 91 6.02 -12.78 -10.10
N ARG A 92 5.30 -11.83 -10.70
CA ARG A 92 5.64 -11.17 -11.97
C ARG A 92 5.19 -9.70 -11.91
N PRO A 93 5.64 -8.83 -12.84
CA PRO A 93 5.20 -7.43 -12.91
C PRO A 93 3.68 -7.20 -12.97
N SER A 94 2.92 -8.22 -13.40
CA SER A 94 1.46 -8.24 -13.40
C SER A 94 0.82 -8.60 -12.05
N THR A 95 1.54 -9.26 -11.14
CA THR A 95 1.00 -9.82 -9.89
C THR A 95 1.50 -9.11 -8.62
N TYR A 96 2.70 -8.52 -8.60
CA TYR A 96 3.30 -7.90 -7.39
C TYR A 96 2.33 -7.02 -6.58
N ALA A 97 1.68 -6.04 -7.21
CA ALA A 97 0.72 -5.16 -6.54
C ALA A 97 -0.50 -5.92 -5.98
N SER A 98 -0.95 -6.97 -6.67
CA SER A 98 -2.10 -7.80 -6.26
C SER A 98 -1.77 -8.75 -5.10
N ILE A 99 -0.52 -9.23 -5.00
CA ILE A 99 -0.02 -10.04 -3.88
C ILE A 99 -0.08 -9.19 -2.60
N ILE A 100 0.54 -8.01 -2.64
CA ILE A 100 0.60 -7.08 -1.50
C ILE A 100 -0.80 -6.63 -1.07
N ASP A 101 -1.63 -6.21 -2.01
CA ASP A 101 -3.03 -5.85 -1.78
C ASP A 101 -3.84 -7.01 -1.16
N THR A 102 -3.59 -8.25 -1.59
CA THR A 102 -4.28 -9.45 -1.06
C THR A 102 -3.87 -9.76 0.37
N VAL A 103 -2.58 -9.76 0.72
CA VAL A 103 -2.14 -10.06 2.10
C VAL A 103 -2.56 -8.99 3.09
N ILE A 104 -2.67 -7.73 2.64
CA ILE A 104 -3.24 -6.63 3.43
C ILE A 104 -4.75 -6.80 3.59
N LYS A 105 -5.52 -7.01 2.50
CA LYS A 105 -6.98 -7.17 2.55
C LYS A 105 -7.45 -8.39 3.35
N ARG A 106 -6.63 -9.44 3.43
CA ARG A 106 -6.90 -10.64 4.26
C ARG A 106 -6.46 -10.49 5.72
N GLY A 107 -5.83 -9.38 6.10
CA GLY A 107 -5.42 -9.12 7.49
C GLY A 107 -4.19 -9.90 7.97
N TYR A 108 -3.41 -10.49 7.05
CA TYR A 108 -2.10 -11.08 7.39
C TYR A 108 -1.05 -9.98 7.62
N VAL A 109 -1.14 -8.89 6.86
CA VAL A 109 -0.24 -7.73 6.96
C VAL A 109 -1.05 -6.46 7.18
N ARG A 110 -0.52 -5.52 7.95
CA ARG A 110 -1.05 -4.14 8.04
C ARG A 110 0.04 -3.13 7.72
N LYS A 111 -0.34 -1.99 7.15
CA LYS A 111 0.57 -0.84 6.97
C LYS A 111 0.67 -0.03 8.27
N SER A 112 1.87 0.43 8.60
CA SER A 112 2.13 1.47 9.60
C SER A 112 3.14 2.45 9.01
N GLY A 113 2.64 3.62 8.60
CA GLY A 113 3.35 4.44 7.62
C GLY A 113 3.58 3.62 6.33
N GLU A 114 4.83 3.54 5.90
CA GLU A 114 5.27 2.74 4.75
C GLU A 114 5.61 1.28 5.10
N GLN A 115 5.79 0.96 6.39
CA GLN A 115 6.18 -0.39 6.83
C GLN A 115 5.03 -1.37 6.78
N LEU A 116 5.32 -2.58 6.28
CA LEU A 116 4.48 -3.75 6.34
C LEU A 116 4.74 -4.49 7.65
N ILE A 117 3.71 -4.63 8.50
CA ILE A 117 3.79 -5.30 9.80
C ILE A 117 2.90 -6.54 9.78
N PRO A 118 3.45 -7.76 9.99
CA PRO A 118 2.64 -8.97 10.10
C PRO A 118 1.73 -8.95 11.33
N THR A 119 0.59 -9.63 11.24
CA THR A 119 -0.33 -9.89 12.36
C THR A 119 -0.04 -11.27 12.96
N PHE A 120 -0.53 -11.52 14.18
CA PHE A 120 -0.46 -12.87 14.78
C PHE A 120 -1.18 -13.91 13.91
N THR A 121 -2.23 -13.51 13.20
CA THR A 121 -2.93 -14.36 12.21
C THR A 121 -2.03 -14.80 11.06
N ALA A 122 -1.07 -13.95 10.63
CA ALA A 122 -0.04 -14.37 9.68
C ALA A 122 0.90 -15.41 10.31
N PHE A 123 1.41 -15.17 11.52
CA PHE A 123 2.27 -16.16 12.20
C PHE A 123 1.60 -17.53 12.37
N ALA A 124 0.31 -17.58 12.72
CA ALA A 124 -0.42 -18.85 12.83
C ALA A 124 -0.69 -19.50 11.46
N ALA A 125 -1.01 -18.72 10.43
CA ALA A 125 -1.22 -19.24 9.07
C ALA A 125 0.09 -19.74 8.44
N THR A 126 1.19 -19.00 8.62
CA THR A 126 2.54 -19.39 8.20
C THR A 126 3.00 -20.65 8.93
N GLN A 127 2.88 -20.72 10.26
CA GLN A 127 3.25 -21.92 11.02
C GLN A 127 2.44 -23.17 10.60
N LEU A 128 1.16 -23.01 10.26
CA LEU A 128 0.34 -24.09 9.71
C LEU A 128 0.87 -24.56 8.34
N LEU A 129 1.18 -23.62 7.44
CA LEU A 129 1.67 -23.93 6.11
C LEU A 129 3.09 -24.51 6.14
N GLU A 130 3.99 -23.98 6.96
CA GLU A 130 5.34 -24.52 7.18
C GLU A 130 5.28 -25.95 7.74
N LYS A 131 4.45 -26.23 8.76
CA LYS A 131 4.36 -27.55 9.38
C LYS A 131 3.68 -28.62 8.51
N GLN A 132 2.71 -28.25 7.69
CA GLN A 132 1.84 -29.22 7.00
C GLN A 132 1.95 -29.20 5.46
N PHE A 133 2.45 -28.10 4.90
CA PHE A 133 2.49 -27.83 3.47
C PHE A 133 3.82 -27.19 3.05
N GLU A 134 4.93 -27.51 3.74
CA GLU A 134 6.26 -26.91 3.57
C GLU A 134 6.63 -26.65 2.10
N PRO A 135 6.52 -27.62 1.16
CA PRO A 135 6.95 -27.43 -0.22
C PRO A 135 5.91 -26.66 -1.07
N LEU A 136 4.86 -26.08 -0.47
CA LEU A 136 3.96 -25.10 -1.10
C LEU A 136 4.21 -23.66 -0.59
N VAL A 137 5.09 -23.47 0.40
CA VAL A 137 5.54 -22.16 0.89
C VAL A 137 7.05 -21.93 0.75
N ASP A 138 7.82 -22.96 0.38
CA ASP A 138 9.20 -22.82 -0.09
C ASP A 138 9.31 -21.82 -1.26
N THR A 139 10.35 -20.97 -1.23
CA THR A 139 10.55 -19.93 -2.25
C THR A 139 10.99 -20.52 -3.58
N ALA A 140 11.86 -21.53 -3.57
CA ALA A 140 12.38 -22.15 -4.79
C ALA A 140 11.30 -22.92 -5.55
N PHE A 141 10.44 -23.68 -4.86
CA PHE A 141 9.27 -24.32 -5.45
C PHE A 141 8.31 -23.29 -6.07
N THR A 142 8.05 -22.18 -5.37
CA THR A 142 7.15 -21.13 -5.84
C THR A 142 7.71 -20.42 -7.08
N ALA A 143 9.00 -20.12 -7.12
CA ALA A 143 9.68 -19.55 -8.28
C ALA A 143 9.69 -20.50 -9.48
N ASN A 144 9.91 -21.81 -9.23
CA ASN A 144 9.86 -22.84 -10.25
C ASN A 144 8.43 -23.03 -10.82
N MET A 145 7.39 -22.94 -9.99
CA MET A 145 5.99 -22.92 -10.46
C MET A 145 5.74 -21.77 -11.42
N GLU A 146 6.15 -20.54 -11.07
CA GLU A 146 6.01 -19.37 -11.96
C GLU A 146 6.80 -19.55 -13.27
N GLN A 147 8.00 -20.14 -13.23
CA GLN A 147 8.77 -20.48 -14.45
C GLN A 147 8.04 -21.52 -15.32
N VAL A 148 7.42 -22.54 -14.74
CA VAL A 148 6.62 -23.53 -15.49
C VAL A 148 5.38 -22.88 -16.12
N LEU A 149 4.77 -21.89 -15.48
CA LEU A 149 3.68 -21.10 -16.09
C LEU A 149 4.17 -20.26 -17.29
N ASP A 150 5.37 -19.70 -17.22
CA ASP A 150 6.00 -19.02 -18.37
C ASP A 150 6.37 -20.00 -19.51
N ASP A 151 6.86 -21.20 -19.21
CA ASP A 151 7.10 -22.24 -20.24
C ASP A 151 5.81 -22.83 -20.82
N ILE A 152 4.71 -22.88 -20.06
CA ILE A 152 3.36 -23.15 -20.60
C ILE A 152 2.94 -22.03 -21.56
N ALA A 153 3.14 -20.76 -21.19
CA ALA A 153 2.83 -19.61 -22.05
C ALA A 153 3.69 -19.57 -23.32
N ALA A 154 4.94 -20.04 -23.25
CA ALA A 154 5.84 -20.20 -24.38
C ALA A 154 5.56 -21.46 -25.24
N GLY A 155 4.63 -22.33 -24.83
CA GLY A 155 4.29 -23.58 -25.52
C GLY A 155 5.34 -24.68 -25.39
N ALA A 156 6.22 -24.62 -24.38
CA ALA A 156 7.22 -25.64 -24.08
C ALA A 156 6.71 -26.72 -23.12
N VAL A 157 5.70 -26.42 -22.30
CA VAL A 157 5.04 -27.38 -21.38
C VAL A 157 3.54 -27.43 -21.65
N GLU A 158 2.96 -28.63 -21.64
CA GLU A 158 1.50 -28.81 -21.78
C GLU A 158 0.79 -28.54 -20.44
N PRO A 159 -0.23 -27.66 -20.38
CA PRO A 159 -0.83 -27.25 -19.12
C PRO A 159 -1.66 -28.33 -18.41
N ARG A 160 -2.23 -29.30 -19.14
CA ARG A 160 -3.09 -30.33 -18.51
C ARG A 160 -2.30 -31.41 -17.76
N PRO A 161 -1.21 -31.98 -18.31
CA PRO A 161 -0.32 -32.85 -17.54
C PRO A 161 0.22 -32.16 -16.29
N TYR A 162 0.69 -30.90 -16.41
CA TYR A 162 1.21 -30.15 -15.26
C TYR A 162 0.16 -29.93 -14.17
N LEU A 163 -1.03 -29.42 -14.53
CA LEU A 163 -2.13 -29.22 -13.56
C LEU A 163 -2.63 -30.55 -12.96
N LYS A 164 -2.52 -31.66 -13.69
CA LYS A 164 -2.84 -32.98 -13.15
C LYS A 164 -1.80 -33.40 -12.10
N GLU A 165 -0.51 -33.33 -12.41
CA GLU A 165 0.55 -33.74 -11.49
C GLU A 165 0.57 -32.86 -10.21
N PHE A 166 0.39 -31.55 -10.38
CA PHE A 166 0.31 -30.59 -9.28
C PHE A 166 -0.87 -30.84 -8.31
N TYR A 167 -1.93 -31.52 -8.76
CA TYR A 167 -3.14 -31.75 -7.95
C TYR A 167 -3.35 -33.22 -7.56
N ASP A 168 -3.37 -34.13 -8.54
CA ASP A 168 -3.57 -35.59 -8.39
C ASP A 168 -2.27 -36.39 -8.19
N GLY A 169 -1.09 -35.76 -8.34
CA GLY A 169 0.21 -36.46 -8.23
C GLY A 169 0.51 -36.94 -6.80
N SER A 170 1.50 -37.82 -6.66
CA SER A 170 1.90 -38.39 -5.35
C SER A 170 2.49 -37.37 -4.37
N GLN A 171 2.76 -36.15 -4.84
CA GLN A 171 3.13 -34.97 -4.05
C GLN A 171 2.23 -33.76 -4.34
N GLY A 172 1.09 -33.99 -5.00
CA GLY A 172 0.10 -32.99 -5.35
C GLY A 172 -0.72 -32.52 -4.15
N ILE A 173 -1.52 -31.47 -4.38
CA ILE A 173 -2.35 -30.85 -3.33
C ILE A 173 -3.32 -31.85 -2.69
N ALA A 174 -3.94 -32.75 -3.45
CA ALA A 174 -4.95 -33.67 -2.91
C ALA A 174 -4.36 -34.59 -1.84
N ALA A 175 -3.27 -35.31 -2.16
CA ALA A 175 -2.60 -36.23 -1.23
C ALA A 175 -2.17 -35.52 0.06
N ARG A 176 -1.54 -34.34 -0.04
CA ARG A 176 -1.08 -33.56 1.12
C ARG A 176 -2.22 -33.06 2.01
N VAL A 177 -3.40 -32.79 1.46
CA VAL A 177 -4.59 -32.41 2.24
C VAL A 177 -5.19 -33.62 2.95
N ASP A 178 -5.31 -34.76 2.25
CA ASP A 178 -5.87 -36.00 2.81
C ASP A 178 -4.97 -36.60 3.91
N GLU A 179 -3.65 -36.58 3.72
CA GLU A 179 -2.65 -36.98 4.74
C GLU A 179 -2.64 -36.02 5.94
N GLY A 180 -2.66 -34.71 5.67
CA GLY A 180 -2.46 -33.69 6.70
C GLY A 180 -3.63 -33.53 7.67
N LEU A 181 -4.87 -33.52 7.15
CA LEU A 181 -6.07 -33.24 7.96
C LEU A 181 -6.29 -34.23 9.12
N ALA A 182 -5.72 -35.44 9.04
CA ALA A 182 -5.86 -36.47 10.07
C ALA A 182 -5.03 -36.22 11.35
N GLN A 183 -4.04 -35.33 11.32
CA GLN A 183 -3.06 -35.16 12.43
C GLN A 183 -3.06 -33.76 13.06
N LEU A 184 -3.96 -32.86 12.65
CA LEU A 184 -3.92 -31.44 13.07
C LEU A 184 -4.51 -31.21 14.47
N ASP A 185 -3.66 -31.00 15.48
CA ASP A 185 -4.10 -30.24 16.65
C ASP A 185 -4.18 -28.73 16.33
N GLY A 186 -5.38 -28.29 15.96
CA GLY A 186 -5.71 -26.88 15.75
C GLY A 186 -5.48 -26.00 16.99
N ARG A 187 -5.44 -26.57 18.21
CA ARG A 187 -5.10 -25.84 19.44
C ARG A 187 -3.60 -25.56 19.49
N GLU A 188 -2.74 -26.50 19.12
CA GLU A 188 -1.29 -26.29 19.01
C GLU A 188 -0.93 -25.37 17.85
N LEU A 189 -1.50 -25.58 16.66
CA LEU A 189 -1.22 -24.78 15.46
C LEU A 189 -1.67 -23.31 15.57
N SER A 190 -2.68 -23.04 16.41
CA SER A 190 -3.06 -21.66 16.78
C SER A 190 -2.23 -21.06 17.92
N THR A 191 -1.25 -21.79 18.46
CA THR A 191 -0.36 -21.33 19.55
C THR A 191 0.95 -20.78 19.02
N LEU A 192 1.23 -19.53 19.37
CA LEU A 192 2.51 -18.87 19.14
C LEU A 192 3.27 -18.81 20.46
N ARG A 193 4.57 -19.14 20.41
CA ARG A 193 5.50 -19.12 21.54
C ARG A 193 6.74 -18.31 21.17
N CYS A 194 7.34 -17.62 22.12
CA CYS A 194 8.59 -16.91 21.92
C CYS A 194 9.36 -16.87 23.25
N ALA A 195 10.69 -17.07 23.24
CA ALA A 195 11.49 -17.12 24.48
C ALA A 195 11.38 -15.84 25.33
N LYS A 196 11.15 -14.68 24.70
CA LYS A 196 10.93 -13.38 25.34
C LYS A 196 9.52 -13.17 25.95
N TRP A 197 8.71 -14.22 26.03
CA TRP A 197 7.37 -14.25 26.66
C TRP A 197 7.30 -15.17 27.90
N GLY A 198 8.40 -15.83 28.28
CA GLY A 198 8.45 -16.71 29.43
C GLY A 198 7.56 -17.95 29.28
N ASP A 199 6.69 -18.19 30.25
CA ASP A 199 5.68 -19.26 30.25
C ASP A 199 4.43 -18.92 29.40
N LEU A 200 4.30 -17.67 28.95
CA LEU A 200 3.09 -17.15 28.30
C LEU A 200 3.04 -17.50 26.81
N VAL A 201 1.83 -17.76 26.31
CA VAL A 201 1.59 -18.06 24.90
C VAL A 201 0.58 -17.08 24.30
N VAL A 202 0.73 -16.77 23.01
CA VAL A 202 -0.26 -15.99 22.25
C VAL A 202 -1.02 -16.94 21.34
N ARG A 203 -2.34 -17.01 21.50
CA ARG A 203 -3.24 -17.85 20.71
C ARG A 203 -4.02 -17.02 19.71
N VAL A 204 -4.25 -17.56 18.51
CA VAL A 204 -5.11 -16.93 17.49
C VAL A 204 -6.48 -17.61 17.49
N GLY A 205 -7.49 -16.95 18.08
CA GLY A 205 -8.85 -17.47 18.18
C GLY A 205 -9.82 -16.86 17.17
N ARG A 206 -11.07 -17.35 17.18
CA ARG A 206 -12.20 -16.85 16.36
C ARG A 206 -12.41 -15.33 16.43
N TYR A 207 -12.05 -14.72 17.56
CA TYR A 207 -12.27 -13.29 17.84
C TYR A 207 -10.99 -12.44 17.76
N GLY A 208 -9.88 -13.02 17.27
CA GLY A 208 -8.57 -12.37 17.19
C GLY A 208 -7.51 -13.02 18.11
N PRO A 209 -6.32 -12.40 18.21
CA PRO A 209 -5.25 -12.86 19.08
C PRO A 209 -5.55 -12.60 20.57
N TYR A 210 -5.18 -13.53 21.43
CA TYR A 210 -5.25 -13.40 22.88
C TYR A 210 -4.06 -14.06 23.55
N VAL A 211 -3.64 -13.55 24.71
CA VAL A 211 -2.64 -14.18 25.57
C VAL A 211 -3.31 -15.22 26.46
N GLU A 212 -2.63 -16.33 26.71
CA GLU A 212 -2.98 -17.36 27.68
C GLU A 212 -1.75 -17.62 28.56
N GLY A 213 -1.97 -17.74 29.88
CA GLY A 213 -0.91 -18.04 30.84
C GLY A 213 -1.45 -18.29 32.25
N THR A 214 -0.57 -18.71 33.15
CA THR A 214 -0.92 -19.00 34.55
C THR A 214 -0.42 -17.87 35.45
N VAL A 215 -1.31 -17.30 36.27
CA VAL A 215 -0.98 -16.25 37.24
C VAL A 215 -1.52 -16.68 38.59
N ASN A 216 -0.65 -16.79 39.59
CA ASN A 216 -0.98 -17.23 40.96
C ASN A 216 -1.73 -18.58 41.01
N GLY A 217 -1.41 -19.50 40.08
CA GLY A 217 -2.04 -20.83 39.96
C GLY A 217 -3.34 -20.86 39.14
N GLU A 218 -3.91 -19.71 38.81
CA GLU A 218 -5.11 -19.59 37.98
C GLU A 218 -4.74 -19.35 36.51
N ARG A 219 -5.46 -19.99 35.58
CA ARG A 219 -5.23 -19.82 34.14
C ARG A 219 -6.09 -18.67 33.61
N LEU A 220 -5.43 -17.60 33.18
CA LEU A 220 -6.06 -16.38 32.67
C LEU A 220 -5.91 -16.25 31.16
N THR A 221 -6.79 -15.46 30.54
CA THR A 221 -6.67 -15.03 29.15
C THR A 221 -7.03 -13.55 28.97
N ALA A 222 -6.46 -12.88 27.96
CA ALA A 222 -6.80 -11.51 27.60
C ALA A 222 -6.57 -11.24 26.11
N SER A 223 -7.45 -10.47 25.45
CA SER A 223 -7.27 -10.11 24.04
C SER A 223 -6.06 -9.19 23.83
N LEU A 224 -5.29 -9.41 22.76
CA LEU A 224 -4.26 -8.47 22.32
C LEU A 224 -4.91 -7.35 21.49
N PRO A 225 -4.45 -6.09 21.62
CA PRO A 225 -4.87 -5.00 20.73
C PRO A 225 -4.41 -5.24 19.28
N ASP A 226 -5.26 -4.95 18.29
CA ASP A 226 -4.94 -5.10 16.84
C ASP A 226 -3.73 -4.26 16.39
N THR A 227 -3.39 -3.22 17.16
CA THR A 227 -2.22 -2.36 16.91
C THR A 227 -0.89 -3.02 17.27
N LEU A 228 -0.86 -3.93 18.24
CA LEU A 228 0.36 -4.53 18.80
C LEU A 228 1.08 -5.41 17.76
N ALA A 229 2.36 -5.15 17.49
CA ALA A 229 3.13 -5.95 16.53
C ALA A 229 3.76 -7.16 17.23
N PRO A 230 3.81 -8.35 16.61
CA PRO A 230 4.47 -9.54 17.16
C PRO A 230 5.93 -9.32 17.55
N ALA A 231 6.64 -8.43 16.84
CA ALA A 231 8.00 -8.02 17.16
C ALA A 231 8.11 -7.27 18.49
N ASP A 232 7.09 -6.46 18.82
CA ASP A 232 7.10 -5.47 19.90
C ASP A 232 6.52 -6.04 21.21
N VAL A 233 6.05 -7.30 21.20
CA VAL A 233 5.54 -8.01 22.37
C VAL A 233 6.66 -8.40 23.34
N THR A 234 6.51 -7.99 24.59
CA THR A 234 7.33 -8.37 25.74
C THR A 234 6.50 -9.16 26.76
N GLU A 235 7.15 -10.01 27.56
CA GLU A 235 6.50 -10.69 28.68
C GLU A 235 5.77 -9.72 29.63
N ALA A 236 6.38 -8.57 29.95
CA ALA A 236 5.78 -7.57 30.83
C ALA A 236 4.42 -7.06 30.31
N ALA A 237 4.34 -6.71 29.02
CA ALA A 237 3.08 -6.29 28.39
C ALA A 237 2.04 -7.42 28.35
N LEU A 238 2.47 -8.67 28.19
CA LEU A 238 1.57 -9.83 28.24
C LEU A 238 1.03 -10.08 29.66
N ARG A 239 1.86 -9.98 30.70
CA ARG A 239 1.41 -10.07 32.10
C ARG A 239 0.50 -8.91 32.49
N GLU A 240 0.77 -7.70 32.00
CA GLU A 240 -0.11 -6.54 32.19
C GLU A 240 -1.49 -6.76 31.56
N LEU A 241 -1.55 -7.24 30.31
CA LEU A 241 -2.82 -7.59 29.64
C LEU A 241 -3.61 -8.66 30.41
N LEU A 242 -2.95 -9.70 30.96
CA LEU A 242 -3.61 -10.71 31.79
C LEU A 242 -4.18 -10.12 33.09
N GLN A 243 -3.44 -9.23 33.76
CA GLN A 243 -3.92 -8.53 34.97
C GLN A 243 -5.09 -7.60 34.65
N GLN A 244 -5.04 -6.87 33.53
CA GLN A 244 -6.13 -6.01 33.06
C GLN A 244 -7.36 -6.83 32.64
N GLY A 245 -7.16 -7.99 32.01
CA GLY A 245 -8.22 -8.96 31.70
C GLY A 245 -8.98 -9.40 32.94
N LYS A 246 -8.25 -9.85 33.98
CA LYS A 246 -8.85 -10.22 35.28
C LYS A 246 -9.55 -9.05 35.98
N ARG A 247 -9.02 -7.82 35.90
CA ARG A 247 -9.74 -6.61 36.37
C ARG A 247 -11.06 -6.40 35.62
N GLY A 248 -11.15 -6.79 34.35
CA GLY A 248 -12.38 -6.72 33.55
C GLY A 248 -13.39 -7.84 33.78
N GLU A 249 -13.10 -8.78 34.67
CA GLU A 249 -14.08 -9.73 35.23
C GLU A 249 -14.69 -9.21 36.54
N ALA A 250 -14.04 -8.26 37.21
CA ALA A 250 -14.66 -7.49 38.28
C ALA A 250 -15.63 -6.44 37.69
N ALA A 251 -16.80 -6.31 38.29
CA ALA A 251 -17.75 -5.26 37.92
C ALA A 251 -17.37 -3.94 38.58
N LEU A 252 -17.46 -2.83 37.83
CA LEU A 252 -17.35 -1.46 38.36
C LEU A 252 -18.55 -1.09 39.26
N GLY A 253 -19.63 -1.85 39.17
CA GLY A 253 -20.89 -1.65 39.87
C GLY A 253 -22.05 -2.27 39.10
N GLN A 254 -23.27 -1.87 39.45
CA GLN A 254 -24.50 -2.24 38.74
C GLN A 254 -25.12 -1.00 38.08
N ASP A 255 -25.79 -1.22 36.96
CA ASP A 255 -26.62 -0.24 36.27
C ASP A 255 -27.95 -0.04 37.03
N PRO A 256 -28.31 1.20 37.45
CA PRO A 256 -29.51 1.43 38.25
C PRO A 256 -30.84 1.07 37.54
N ASP A 257 -30.88 1.20 36.20
CA ASP A 257 -32.12 1.01 35.43
C ASP A 257 -32.39 -0.46 35.11
N SER A 258 -31.34 -1.26 34.87
CA SER A 258 -31.45 -2.68 34.48
C SER A 258 -30.98 -3.68 35.55
N GLY A 259 -30.34 -3.22 36.63
CA GLY A 259 -29.70 -4.06 37.65
C GLY A 259 -28.49 -4.86 37.17
N GLN A 260 -28.06 -4.68 35.91
CA GLN A 260 -27.01 -5.51 35.31
C GLN A 260 -25.60 -5.03 35.74
N PRO A 261 -24.65 -5.95 35.98
CA PRO A 261 -23.27 -5.59 36.29
C PRO A 261 -22.59 -4.90 35.10
N ILE A 262 -21.77 -3.89 35.39
CA ILE A 262 -20.98 -3.15 34.40
C ILE A 262 -19.51 -3.58 34.47
N TYR A 263 -18.96 -4.08 33.37
CA TYR A 263 -17.57 -4.56 33.27
C TYR A 263 -16.71 -3.64 32.42
N LEU A 264 -15.44 -3.44 32.82
CA LEU A 264 -14.44 -2.71 32.05
C LEU A 264 -13.41 -3.66 31.44
N ARG A 265 -13.55 -3.98 30.16
CA ARG A 265 -12.82 -5.06 29.49
C ARG A 265 -11.90 -4.54 28.40
N ILE A 266 -10.89 -5.33 28.02
CA ILE A 266 -10.01 -5.03 26.89
C ILE A 266 -10.33 -5.97 25.73
N GLY A 267 -10.51 -5.38 24.55
CA GLY A 267 -10.73 -6.10 23.30
C GLY A 267 -9.75 -5.66 22.20
N PRO A 268 -9.89 -6.21 20.98
CA PRO A 268 -8.98 -5.91 19.86
C PRO A 268 -8.91 -4.41 19.51
N TYR A 269 -10.01 -3.67 19.71
CA TYR A 269 -10.11 -2.23 19.49
C TYR A 269 -9.67 -1.36 20.69
N GLY A 270 -9.14 -1.97 21.76
CA GLY A 270 -8.80 -1.31 23.02
C GLY A 270 -9.84 -1.53 24.13
N PRO A 271 -9.78 -0.75 25.23
CA PRO A 271 -10.69 -0.88 26.36
C PRO A 271 -12.13 -0.45 26.02
N TYR A 272 -13.10 -1.17 26.58
CA TYR A 272 -14.54 -0.95 26.40
C TYR A 272 -15.32 -1.31 27.67
N LEU A 273 -16.42 -0.60 27.88
CA LEU A 273 -17.43 -0.95 28.88
C LEU A 273 -18.44 -1.91 28.30
N GLN A 274 -18.89 -2.87 29.12
CA GLN A 274 -19.94 -3.81 28.80
C GLN A 274 -21.00 -3.80 29.91
N LEU A 275 -22.26 -3.60 29.53
CA LEU A 275 -23.41 -3.85 30.38
C LEU A 275 -23.80 -5.33 30.26
N GLY A 276 -23.83 -6.04 31.40
CA GLY A 276 -24.19 -7.45 31.50
C GLY A 276 -23.08 -8.44 31.13
N GLY A 277 -23.22 -9.68 31.59
CA GLY A 277 -22.30 -10.78 31.28
C GLY A 277 -22.49 -11.33 29.87
N ASP A 278 -21.56 -12.18 29.40
CA ASP A 278 -21.65 -12.76 28.05
C ASP A 278 -22.69 -13.89 27.93
N GLU A 279 -23.23 -14.37 29.05
CA GLU A 279 -24.27 -15.41 29.12
C GLU A 279 -25.71 -14.87 28.94
N GLN A 280 -25.88 -13.55 28.77
CA GLN A 280 -27.21 -12.96 28.63
C GLN A 280 -27.88 -13.28 27.29
N ALA A 281 -29.21 -13.26 27.26
CA ALA A 281 -29.97 -13.33 26.01
C ALA A 281 -29.74 -12.07 25.16
N GLY A 282 -29.12 -12.23 23.98
CA GLY A 282 -28.85 -11.16 23.03
C GLY A 282 -27.38 -10.71 23.01
N LYS A 283 -27.11 -9.53 22.43
CA LYS A 283 -25.77 -8.93 22.46
C LYS A 283 -25.71 -7.91 23.60
N PRO A 284 -24.77 -8.03 24.56
CA PRO A 284 -24.64 -7.05 25.65
C PRO A 284 -24.33 -5.66 25.10
N LYS A 285 -24.81 -4.59 25.76
CA LYS A 285 -24.53 -3.21 25.34
C LYS A 285 -23.04 -2.92 25.59
N ARG A 286 -22.33 -2.48 24.56
CA ARG A 286 -20.88 -2.20 24.62
C ARG A 286 -20.57 -0.81 24.08
N VAL A 287 -19.64 -0.11 24.74
CA VAL A 287 -19.13 1.19 24.30
C VAL A 287 -17.61 1.26 24.54
N SER A 288 -16.84 1.66 23.53
CA SER A 288 -15.38 1.84 23.68
C SER A 288 -15.06 3.05 24.53
N LEU A 289 -13.99 3.01 25.32
CA LEU A 289 -13.51 4.19 26.05
C LEU A 289 -12.98 5.26 25.07
N PRO A 290 -13.17 6.56 25.37
CA PRO A 290 -12.39 7.63 24.74
C PRO A 290 -10.90 7.44 24.98
N ARG A 291 -10.05 7.78 24.00
CA ARG A 291 -8.58 7.68 24.15
C ARG A 291 -7.99 8.62 25.21
N SER A 292 -8.75 9.62 25.63
CA SER A 292 -8.42 10.55 26.73
C SER A 292 -8.64 9.95 28.12
N LEU A 293 -9.47 8.90 28.23
CA LEU A 293 -9.86 8.31 29.51
C LEU A 293 -9.09 7.01 29.75
N ALA A 294 -8.18 7.03 30.71
CA ALA A 294 -7.39 5.87 31.09
C ALA A 294 -8.25 4.84 31.88
N PRO A 295 -8.09 3.52 31.66
CA PRO A 295 -8.96 2.51 32.28
C PRO A 295 -8.98 2.51 33.81
N ASP A 296 -7.85 2.86 34.44
CA ASP A 296 -7.69 2.99 35.90
C ASP A 296 -8.52 4.13 36.51
N ARG A 297 -9.02 5.07 35.68
CA ARG A 297 -9.79 6.25 36.11
C ARG A 297 -11.28 6.16 35.79
N VAL A 298 -11.79 4.98 35.42
CA VAL A 298 -13.20 4.81 35.06
C VAL A 298 -14.04 4.39 36.25
N GLU A 299 -14.63 5.39 36.90
CA GLU A 299 -15.62 5.20 37.95
C GLU A 299 -17.02 4.88 37.39
N LEU A 300 -17.88 4.30 38.23
CA LEU A 300 -19.25 3.89 37.89
C LEU A 300 -20.08 5.04 37.26
N ALA A 301 -20.00 6.27 37.79
CA ALA A 301 -20.74 7.41 37.26
C ALA A 301 -20.34 7.76 35.81
N THR A 302 -19.03 7.71 35.50
CA THR A 302 -18.51 7.90 34.14
C THR A 302 -18.88 6.72 33.24
N ALA A 303 -18.89 5.50 33.78
CA ALA A 303 -19.30 4.31 33.04
C ALA A 303 -20.78 4.36 32.63
N LEU A 304 -21.67 4.82 33.51
CA LEU A 304 -23.09 5.06 33.21
C LEU A 304 -23.27 6.14 32.14
N LYS A 305 -22.59 7.29 32.26
CA LYS A 305 -22.59 8.35 31.23
C LYS A 305 -22.18 7.81 29.85
N LEU A 306 -21.14 6.97 29.78
CA LEU A 306 -20.68 6.36 28.53
C LEU A 306 -21.65 5.29 28.00
N LEU A 307 -22.21 4.44 28.87
CA LEU A 307 -23.19 3.42 28.49
C LEU A 307 -24.54 4.02 28.07
N ALA A 308 -24.88 5.25 28.48
CA ALA A 308 -26.06 5.97 28.00
C ALA A 308 -25.96 6.39 26.52
N LEU A 309 -24.77 6.39 25.91
CA LEU A 309 -24.58 6.82 24.52
C LEU A 309 -25.35 5.92 23.50
N PRO A 310 -25.77 6.48 22.34
CA PRO A 310 -25.57 7.86 21.89
C PRO A 310 -26.47 8.88 22.60
N ARG A 311 -25.91 10.03 23.01
CA ARG A 311 -26.63 11.14 23.65
C ARG A 311 -27.22 12.06 22.58
N ARG A 312 -28.54 12.32 22.64
CA ARG A 312 -29.17 13.35 21.80
C ARG A 312 -28.80 14.74 22.33
N LEU A 313 -28.31 15.61 21.46
CA LEU A 313 -27.90 16.98 21.79
C LEU A 313 -29.01 18.01 21.55
N GLY A 314 -29.93 17.73 20.63
CA GLY A 314 -31.03 18.63 20.27
C GLY A 314 -31.66 18.28 18.93
N LEU A 315 -32.24 19.29 18.27
CA LEU A 315 -32.63 19.26 16.86
C LEU A 315 -31.75 20.23 16.07
N HIS A 316 -31.46 19.89 14.82
CA HIS A 316 -30.71 20.74 13.91
C HIS A 316 -31.61 21.86 13.36
N PRO A 317 -31.22 23.15 13.42
CA PRO A 317 -32.13 24.27 13.20
C PRO A 317 -32.72 24.33 11.78
N GLU A 318 -31.95 23.93 10.76
CA GLU A 318 -32.40 23.95 9.35
C GLU A 318 -33.34 22.80 8.96
N THR A 319 -33.27 21.66 9.65
CA THR A 319 -33.84 20.38 9.17
C THR A 319 -34.83 19.74 10.13
N GLY A 320 -34.83 20.13 11.41
CA GLY A 320 -35.64 19.50 12.45
C GLY A 320 -35.22 18.07 12.81
N GLU A 321 -34.16 17.52 12.21
CA GLU A 321 -33.64 16.19 12.53
C GLU A 321 -32.82 16.20 13.84
N PRO A 322 -32.77 15.07 14.58
CA PRO A 322 -31.99 14.98 15.81
C PRO A 322 -30.48 15.00 15.54
N VAL A 323 -29.75 15.71 16.40
CA VAL A 323 -28.29 15.66 16.49
C VAL A 323 -27.89 14.74 17.65
N GLU A 324 -26.96 13.82 17.42
CA GLU A 324 -26.52 12.79 18.37
C GLU A 324 -24.99 12.80 18.54
N ALA A 325 -24.49 12.66 19.77
CA ALA A 325 -23.09 12.38 20.09
C ALA A 325 -22.90 10.91 20.48
N GLY A 326 -21.78 10.29 20.10
CA GLY A 326 -21.49 8.89 20.45
C GLY A 326 -20.07 8.45 20.11
N ILE A 327 -19.75 7.19 20.42
CA ILE A 327 -18.44 6.58 20.14
C ILE A 327 -18.62 5.47 19.11
N GLY A 328 -17.73 5.42 18.11
CA GLY A 328 -17.72 4.39 17.08
C GLY A 328 -16.31 3.85 16.82
N ARG A 329 -16.17 2.96 15.82
CA ARG A 329 -14.89 2.28 15.51
C ARG A 329 -13.71 3.21 15.19
N PHE A 330 -13.98 4.47 14.88
CA PHE A 330 -12.99 5.50 14.55
C PHE A 330 -12.83 6.55 15.66
N GLY A 331 -13.33 6.27 16.87
CA GLY A 331 -13.38 7.20 17.99
C GLY A 331 -14.72 7.96 18.10
N PRO A 332 -14.75 9.02 18.92
CA PRO A 332 -15.96 9.80 19.17
C PRO A 332 -16.43 10.67 17.98
N TYR A 333 -17.73 10.86 17.87
CA TYR A 333 -18.38 11.55 16.75
C TYR A 333 -19.66 12.27 17.16
N VAL A 334 -20.07 13.23 16.33
CA VAL A 334 -21.42 13.77 16.26
C VAL A 334 -22.09 13.39 14.94
N LYS A 335 -23.39 13.16 14.95
CA LYS A 335 -24.20 12.65 13.83
C LYS A 335 -25.45 13.52 13.65
N HIS A 336 -25.80 13.77 12.39
CA HIS A 336 -27.06 14.36 11.94
C HIS A 336 -27.47 13.65 10.65
N GLY A 337 -28.62 12.97 10.66
CA GLY A 337 -29.09 12.12 9.57
C GLY A 337 -28.04 11.08 9.16
N SER A 338 -27.58 11.17 7.90
CA SER A 338 -26.52 10.33 7.32
C SER A 338 -25.09 10.91 7.47
N THR A 339 -24.94 12.10 8.05
CA THR A 339 -23.66 12.80 8.19
C THR A 339 -23.06 12.58 9.57
N PHE A 340 -21.81 12.10 9.61
CA PHE A 340 -21.02 11.89 10.83
C PHE A 340 -19.79 12.81 10.80
N ALA A 341 -19.62 13.69 11.77
CA ALA A 341 -18.38 14.44 12.00
C ALA A 341 -17.61 13.88 13.21
N SER A 342 -16.29 13.82 13.13
CA SER A 342 -15.46 13.31 14.23
C SER A 342 -15.20 14.44 15.22
N LEU A 343 -15.26 14.12 16.52
CA LEU A 343 -14.80 15.01 17.58
C LEU A 343 -13.26 15.10 17.54
N THR A 344 -12.71 16.24 17.93
CA THR A 344 -11.25 16.46 18.01
C THR A 344 -10.71 16.04 19.37
N ALA A 345 -9.38 16.11 19.55
CA ALA A 345 -8.75 15.82 20.84
C ALA A 345 -9.07 16.84 21.96
N GLN A 346 -9.76 17.94 21.63
CA GLN A 346 -10.21 18.97 22.57
C GLN A 346 -11.69 18.84 22.95
N ASP A 347 -12.49 18.03 22.24
CA ASP A 347 -13.93 17.91 22.46
C ASP A 347 -14.25 16.61 23.22
N ASP A 348 -14.92 16.68 24.37
CA ASP A 348 -15.41 15.48 25.08
C ASP A 348 -16.79 15.06 24.55
N VAL A 349 -16.98 13.75 24.32
CA VAL A 349 -18.24 13.16 23.83
C VAL A 349 -19.36 13.18 24.86
N LEU A 350 -19.03 13.22 26.15
CA LEU A 350 -20.00 13.31 27.24
C LEU A 350 -20.55 14.73 27.36
N GLU A 351 -19.68 15.73 27.22
CA GLU A 351 -19.99 17.14 27.52
C GLU A 351 -20.23 18.02 26.27
N VAL A 352 -19.97 17.55 25.05
CA VAL A 352 -20.18 18.34 23.81
C VAL A 352 -21.62 18.86 23.66
N GLU A 353 -21.76 20.13 23.31
CA GLU A 353 -23.05 20.80 23.15
C GLU A 353 -23.51 20.89 21.68
N LEU A 354 -24.77 21.29 21.48
CA LEU A 354 -25.40 21.36 20.17
C LEU A 354 -24.66 22.32 19.21
N GLU A 355 -24.28 23.51 19.67
CA GLU A 355 -23.58 24.51 18.83
C GLU A 355 -22.27 23.95 18.26
N ARG A 356 -21.44 23.36 19.13
CA ARG A 356 -20.18 22.71 18.73
C ARG A 356 -20.40 21.52 17.79
N ALA A 357 -21.47 20.75 17.99
CA ALA A 357 -21.83 19.68 17.08
C ALA A 357 -22.24 20.23 15.69
N LEU A 358 -22.99 21.34 15.64
CA LEU A 358 -23.36 22.04 14.41
C LEU A 358 -22.12 22.58 13.68
N GLU A 359 -21.16 23.21 14.38
CA GLU A 359 -19.88 23.63 13.80
C GLU A 359 -19.16 22.47 13.08
N LEU A 360 -19.01 21.32 13.77
CA LEU A 360 -18.29 20.16 13.25
C LEU A 360 -19.01 19.51 12.06
N LEU A 361 -20.35 19.51 12.07
CA LEU A 361 -21.18 19.05 10.96
C LEU A 361 -21.11 20.01 9.76
N ALA A 362 -21.23 21.33 9.98
CA ALA A 362 -21.11 22.36 8.95
C ALA A 362 -19.70 22.37 8.30
N LYS A 363 -18.64 22.26 9.11
CA LYS A 363 -17.24 22.11 8.66
C LYS A 363 -16.97 20.81 7.88
N LYS A 364 -17.92 19.87 7.88
CA LYS A 364 -17.89 18.63 7.09
C LYS A 364 -18.88 18.60 5.93
N ARG A 365 -19.96 19.39 5.98
CA ARG A 365 -20.86 19.69 4.85
C ARG A 365 -20.17 20.61 3.82
N SER A 366 -19.54 21.70 4.27
CA SER A 366 -18.71 22.58 3.41
C SER A 366 -17.56 21.86 2.71
N LYS A 367 -16.96 20.83 3.32
CA LYS A 367 -15.98 19.93 2.68
C LYS A 367 -16.60 18.91 1.70
N ARG A 368 -17.91 18.92 1.52
CA ARG A 368 -18.73 18.11 0.61
C ARG A 368 -19.58 18.97 -0.33
N GLU A 369 -19.40 20.28 -0.29
CA GLU A 369 -20.05 21.25 -1.17
C GLU A 369 -18.99 21.86 -2.11
N PRO A 370 -19.38 22.30 -3.32
CA PRO A 370 -18.45 22.95 -4.22
C PRO A 370 -18.10 24.37 -3.72
N LEU A 371 -16.81 24.71 -3.75
CA LEU A 371 -16.29 26.05 -3.48
C LEU A 371 -16.94 27.12 -4.36
N ARG A 372 -17.32 26.76 -5.59
CA ARG A 372 -18.09 27.60 -6.52
C ARG A 372 -18.79 26.73 -7.56
N VAL A 373 -20.06 27.00 -7.87
CA VAL A 373 -20.69 26.51 -9.10
C VAL A 373 -20.41 27.52 -10.21
N LEU A 374 -19.88 27.07 -11.34
CA LEU A 374 -19.42 27.94 -12.44
C LEU A 374 -20.48 28.19 -13.51
N GLY A 375 -21.57 27.41 -13.50
CA GLY A 375 -22.66 27.44 -14.48
C GLY A 375 -23.04 26.04 -14.94
N ALA A 376 -24.03 25.94 -15.83
CA ALA A 376 -24.39 24.68 -16.48
C ALA A 376 -23.43 24.39 -17.66
N HIS A 377 -23.11 23.12 -17.89
CA HIS A 377 -22.35 22.68 -19.06
C HIS A 377 -23.20 22.79 -20.33
N PRO A 378 -22.74 23.45 -21.41
CA PRO A 378 -23.55 23.67 -22.61
C PRO A 378 -24.19 22.41 -23.20
N ASP A 379 -23.43 21.33 -23.31
CA ASP A 379 -23.90 20.09 -23.96
C ASP A 379 -24.72 19.14 -23.06
N SER A 380 -24.77 19.35 -21.74
CA SER A 380 -25.44 18.41 -20.81
C SER A 380 -26.44 19.04 -19.85
N GLY A 381 -26.41 20.36 -19.65
CA GLY A 381 -27.23 21.06 -18.65
C GLY A 381 -26.82 20.82 -17.19
N GLU A 382 -25.93 19.86 -16.90
CA GLU A 382 -25.45 19.60 -15.54
C GLU A 382 -24.50 20.69 -15.04
N PRO A 383 -24.49 21.02 -13.74
CA PRO A 383 -23.61 22.04 -13.19
C PRO A 383 -22.12 21.65 -13.28
N VAL A 384 -21.29 22.62 -13.64
CA VAL A 384 -19.83 22.57 -13.53
C VAL A 384 -19.43 23.14 -12.17
N GLU A 385 -18.73 22.33 -11.38
CA GLU A 385 -18.47 22.59 -9.96
C GLU A 385 -16.97 22.69 -9.66
N LEU A 386 -16.56 23.64 -8.84
CA LEU A 386 -15.21 23.75 -8.27
C LEU A 386 -15.17 23.11 -6.88
N TRP A 387 -14.21 22.21 -6.62
CA TRP A 387 -14.08 21.44 -5.38
C TRP A 387 -12.69 21.57 -4.75
N ALA A 388 -12.60 21.41 -3.43
CA ALA A 388 -11.34 21.32 -2.70
C ALA A 388 -10.84 19.85 -2.64
N GLY A 389 -9.67 19.56 -3.21
CA GLY A 389 -9.07 18.22 -3.21
C GLY A 389 -7.81 18.10 -2.35
N ARG A 390 -7.39 16.86 -2.07
CA ARG A 390 -6.10 16.55 -1.40
C ARG A 390 -4.88 17.09 -2.18
N TYR A 391 -5.02 17.23 -3.50
CA TYR A 391 -3.96 17.62 -4.44
C TYR A 391 -4.24 19.00 -5.05
N GLY A 392 -4.84 19.92 -4.28
CA GLY A 392 -5.29 21.24 -4.72
C GLY A 392 -6.74 21.26 -5.22
N PRO A 393 -7.22 22.44 -5.70
CA PRO A 393 -8.56 22.59 -6.25
C PRO A 393 -8.76 21.81 -7.55
N TYR A 394 -9.97 21.31 -7.79
CA TYR A 394 -10.33 20.62 -9.02
C TYR A 394 -11.75 20.95 -9.48
N ILE A 395 -11.96 20.96 -10.79
CA ILE A 395 -13.28 21.03 -11.41
C ILE A 395 -13.88 19.63 -11.47
N LYS A 396 -15.17 19.52 -11.20
CA LYS A 396 -16.01 18.34 -11.40
C LYS A 396 -17.19 18.67 -12.32
N HIS A 397 -17.51 17.75 -13.21
CA HIS A 397 -18.73 17.76 -14.01
C HIS A 397 -19.18 16.31 -14.20
N GLY A 398 -20.41 15.99 -13.79
CA GLY A 398 -20.91 14.61 -13.73
C GLY A 398 -19.96 13.65 -13.00
N SER A 399 -19.22 12.85 -13.79
CA SER A 399 -18.21 11.87 -13.33
C SER A 399 -16.75 12.21 -13.68
N VAL A 400 -16.50 13.35 -14.33
CA VAL A 400 -15.19 13.80 -14.81
C VAL A 400 -14.60 14.80 -13.83
N ASN A 401 -13.32 14.62 -13.46
CA ASN A 401 -12.57 15.51 -12.57
C ASN A 401 -11.29 16.04 -13.26
N ALA A 402 -11.07 17.35 -13.21
CA ALA A 402 -9.89 18.03 -13.75
C ALA A 402 -9.22 18.90 -12.66
N SER A 403 -7.96 18.59 -12.29
CA SER A 403 -7.21 19.42 -11.32
C SER A 403 -6.75 20.74 -11.97
N LEU A 404 -6.73 21.82 -11.19
CA LEU A 404 -6.33 23.17 -11.62
C LEU A 404 -4.84 23.46 -11.41
N GLY A 405 -4.11 22.62 -10.67
CA GLY A 405 -2.73 22.89 -10.31
C GLY A 405 -2.59 24.20 -9.53
N ASN A 406 -1.63 25.04 -9.93
CA ASN A 406 -1.35 26.34 -9.30
C ASN A 406 -2.15 27.51 -9.90
N GLU A 407 -3.11 27.28 -10.80
CA GLU A 407 -3.95 28.36 -11.33
C GLU A 407 -4.91 28.89 -10.25
N ALA A 408 -4.96 30.22 -10.10
CA ALA A 408 -5.72 30.87 -9.02
C ALA A 408 -7.24 30.64 -9.18
N SER A 409 -7.78 29.78 -8.32
CA SER A 409 -9.19 29.33 -8.27
C SER A 409 -10.22 30.46 -8.32
N GLU A 410 -9.87 31.63 -7.78
CA GLU A 410 -10.74 32.81 -7.72
C GLU A 410 -11.14 33.32 -9.12
N ARG A 411 -10.23 33.31 -10.10
CA ARG A 411 -10.46 33.88 -11.45
C ARG A 411 -11.00 32.88 -12.48
N LEU A 412 -11.26 31.63 -12.07
CA LEU A 412 -11.71 30.56 -12.96
C LEU A 412 -13.10 30.83 -13.58
N THR A 413 -13.15 31.02 -14.89
CA THR A 413 -14.40 31.17 -15.67
C THR A 413 -14.95 29.82 -16.14
N LEU A 414 -16.24 29.78 -16.51
CA LEU A 414 -16.88 28.59 -17.07
C LEU A 414 -16.15 28.09 -18.32
N GLU A 415 -15.77 28.97 -19.25
CA GLU A 415 -15.02 28.59 -20.45
C GLU A 415 -13.67 27.92 -20.16
N ALA A 416 -12.92 28.44 -19.18
CA ALA A 416 -11.64 27.86 -18.79
C ALA A 416 -11.86 26.47 -18.17
N ALA A 417 -12.89 26.32 -17.33
CA ALA A 417 -13.25 25.04 -16.75
C ALA A 417 -13.69 24.00 -17.80
N LEU A 418 -14.48 24.41 -18.80
CA LEU A 418 -14.88 23.56 -19.93
C LEU A 418 -13.66 23.12 -20.77
N LYS A 419 -12.67 24.00 -21.00
CA LYS A 419 -11.42 23.64 -21.70
C LYS A 419 -10.60 22.58 -20.93
N LEU A 420 -10.54 22.68 -19.59
CA LEU A 420 -9.86 21.69 -18.74
C LEU A 420 -10.61 20.35 -18.68
N LEU A 421 -11.96 20.38 -18.61
CA LEU A 421 -12.81 19.18 -18.68
C LEU A 421 -12.71 18.49 -20.06
N ALA A 422 -12.85 19.21 -21.17
CA ALA A 422 -12.73 18.65 -22.52
C ALA A 422 -11.34 18.03 -22.80
N THR A 423 -10.30 18.52 -22.13
CA THR A 423 -8.96 17.93 -22.16
C THR A 423 -8.86 16.61 -21.39
N ARG A 424 -9.74 16.40 -20.38
CA ARG A 424 -9.90 15.12 -19.65
C ARG A 424 -10.89 14.15 -20.32
N GLU A 425 -11.88 14.67 -21.04
CA GLU A 425 -12.87 13.83 -21.74
C GLU A 425 -12.36 13.22 -23.04
N LYS A 426 -11.42 13.90 -23.73
CA LYS A 426 -10.71 13.31 -24.87
C LYS A 426 -9.95 12.06 -24.40
N PRO A 427 -10.29 10.85 -24.90
CA PRO A 427 -9.83 9.61 -24.28
C PRO A 427 -8.35 9.34 -24.57
N THR A 428 -7.50 9.59 -23.58
CA THR A 428 -6.12 9.08 -23.55
C THR A 428 -6.12 7.56 -23.35
N GLY A 429 -6.29 6.80 -24.43
CA GLY A 429 -5.92 5.37 -24.48
C GLY A 429 -6.77 4.40 -23.66
N ALA A 430 -8.02 4.19 -24.09
CA ALA A 430 -8.78 2.93 -23.94
C ALA A 430 -8.57 2.06 -22.66
N THR A 431 -9.36 2.32 -21.61
CA THR A 431 -9.78 1.26 -20.66
C THR A 431 -11.30 1.06 -20.76
N GLY A 432 -11.74 -0.17 -20.98
CA GLY A 432 -13.13 -0.48 -21.34
C GLY A 432 -14.15 -0.29 -20.21
N LYS A 433 -15.19 0.51 -20.45
CA LYS A 433 -16.35 0.65 -19.54
C LYS A 433 -17.10 -0.68 -19.40
N ARG A 434 -17.08 -1.31 -18.22
CA ARG A 434 -18.09 -2.32 -17.86
C ARG A 434 -19.30 -1.62 -17.24
N LYS A 435 -20.45 -1.70 -17.92
CA LYS A 435 -21.75 -1.26 -17.37
C LYS A 435 -22.09 -2.06 -16.12
N ALA A 436 -22.48 -1.38 -15.04
CA ALA A 436 -23.13 -2.01 -13.92
C ALA A 436 -24.64 -2.12 -14.20
N GLN A 437 -25.22 -3.30 -13.93
CA GLN A 437 -26.66 -3.48 -13.74
C GLN A 437 -26.86 -4.34 -12.50
N ALA A 438 -27.77 -3.92 -11.62
CA ALA A 438 -28.07 -4.61 -10.38
C ALA A 438 -29.27 -5.54 -10.55
N ALA A 439 -29.15 -6.79 -10.08
CA ALA A 439 -30.26 -7.72 -9.93
C ALA A 439 -30.08 -8.55 -8.66
N LYS A 440 -31.14 -8.68 -7.85
CA LYS A 440 -31.16 -9.56 -6.66
C LYS A 440 -31.69 -10.94 -7.04
N ARG A 441 -30.96 -12.03 -6.71
CA ARG A 441 -31.51 -13.17 -5.93
C ARG A 441 -30.50 -14.28 -5.62
N VAL A 442 -30.50 -14.69 -4.35
CA VAL A 442 -30.65 -16.05 -3.77
C VAL A 442 -30.09 -17.28 -4.53
N SER A 443 -29.49 -18.17 -3.74
CA SER A 443 -28.78 -19.43 -4.06
C SER A 443 -29.56 -20.56 -4.74
N LYS A 444 -28.85 -21.40 -5.51
CA LYS A 444 -28.81 -22.88 -5.32
C LYS A 444 -27.56 -23.53 -5.97
N ARG A 445 -27.48 -24.86 -5.99
CA ARG A 445 -26.26 -25.71 -6.04
C ARG A 445 -26.28 -26.68 -7.24
N ALA A 446 -25.09 -27.18 -7.61
CA ALA A 446 -24.79 -28.44 -8.33
C ALA A 446 -24.45 -28.41 -9.84
N ALA A 447 -23.50 -29.30 -10.16
CA ALA A 447 -22.71 -29.48 -11.39
C ALA A 447 -23.42 -30.08 -12.61
N SER A 448 -22.84 -29.92 -13.81
CA SER A 448 -22.25 -31.04 -14.62
C SER A 448 -21.76 -30.58 -16.03
N LYS A 449 -21.17 -31.52 -16.79
CA LYS A 449 -20.55 -31.41 -18.15
C LYS A 449 -21.05 -32.64 -18.98
N PRO A 450 -20.89 -32.76 -20.33
CA PRO A 450 -19.72 -32.33 -21.13
C PRO A 450 -19.93 -31.87 -22.61
N LYS A 451 -18.77 -31.67 -23.28
CA LYS A 451 -18.34 -31.56 -24.71
C LYS A 451 -19.09 -32.42 -25.78
N PRO A 452 -18.82 -32.32 -27.12
CA PRO A 452 -17.62 -31.79 -27.86
C PRO A 452 -17.95 -30.69 -28.94
N SER A 453 -17.05 -30.11 -29.75
CA SER A 453 -15.89 -30.69 -30.48
C SER A 453 -14.68 -29.77 -30.85
N THR A 454 -14.61 -29.22 -32.08
CA THR A 454 -13.38 -29.07 -32.93
C THR A 454 -13.51 -27.90 -33.94
N THR A 455 -12.52 -27.28 -34.62
CA THR A 455 -11.03 -27.36 -34.83
C THR A 455 -10.55 -26.01 -35.48
N LYS A 456 -9.34 -25.70 -36.02
CA LYS A 456 -8.05 -26.37 -36.35
C LYS A 456 -6.92 -25.30 -36.47
N LYS A 457 -5.74 -25.50 -35.83
CA LYS A 457 -4.31 -25.20 -36.21
C LYS A 457 -3.85 -23.85 -36.88
N PRO A 458 -2.52 -23.52 -36.93
CA PRO A 458 -1.35 -24.06 -36.20
C PRO A 458 -0.29 -23.02 -35.65
N SER A 459 0.55 -23.46 -34.69
CA SER A 459 2.01 -23.14 -34.47
C SER A 459 2.48 -21.67 -34.32
N THR A 460 3.70 -21.31 -33.83
CA THR A 460 4.93 -22.04 -33.39
C THR A 460 5.65 -21.23 -32.26
N ALA A 461 6.74 -21.74 -31.67
CA ALA A 461 7.41 -21.18 -30.48
C ALA A 461 8.76 -20.45 -30.72
N LYS A 462 9.24 -19.75 -29.66
CA LYS A 462 10.62 -19.27 -29.30
C LYS A 462 11.54 -18.65 -30.38
N ALA A 463 11.99 -17.40 -30.16
CA ALA A 463 13.30 -16.89 -30.61
C ALA A 463 13.75 -15.62 -29.85
N THR A 464 15.05 -15.52 -29.52
CA THR A 464 15.73 -14.32 -29.01
C THR A 464 15.97 -13.25 -30.10
N THR A 465 16.15 -11.99 -29.72
CA THR A 465 16.23 -10.86 -30.67
C THR A 465 17.64 -10.51 -31.13
N THR A 466 18.02 -10.97 -32.33
CA THR A 466 19.15 -10.41 -33.10
C THR A 466 18.80 -9.04 -33.70
N LYS A 467 19.77 -8.14 -33.87
CA LYS A 467 19.60 -6.85 -34.57
C LYS A 467 19.77 -7.02 -36.10
N ALA A 468 19.08 -6.18 -36.88
CA ALA A 468 19.22 -6.11 -38.34
C ALA A 468 20.59 -5.54 -38.76
N THR A 469 21.05 -5.87 -39.97
CA THR A 469 22.36 -5.43 -40.49
C THR A 469 22.29 -4.06 -41.20
N PRO A 470 23.40 -3.29 -41.31
CA PRO A 470 23.39 -1.98 -41.95
C PRO A 470 22.89 -1.97 -43.41
N GLN A 471 23.15 -3.05 -44.15
CA GLN A 471 22.68 -3.21 -45.54
C GLN A 471 21.14 -3.31 -45.63
N GLN A 472 20.48 -3.90 -44.62
CA GLN A 472 19.01 -3.98 -44.54
C GLN A 472 18.37 -2.62 -44.20
N LEU A 473 19.09 -1.74 -43.50
CA LEU A 473 18.66 -0.34 -43.30
C LEU A 473 18.80 0.48 -44.59
N ALA A 474 19.93 0.35 -45.29
CA ALA A 474 20.24 1.12 -46.49
C ALA A 474 19.18 0.96 -47.60
N ALA A 475 18.68 -0.26 -47.82
CA ALA A 475 17.69 -0.56 -48.86
C ALA A 475 16.32 0.13 -48.63
N HIS A 476 15.91 0.34 -47.37
CA HIS A 476 14.65 1.03 -47.05
C HIS A 476 14.78 2.56 -47.02
N LEU A 477 15.99 3.12 -46.89
CA LEU A 477 16.20 4.57 -47.04
C LEU A 477 15.93 5.06 -48.47
N SER A 478 16.10 4.20 -49.48
CA SER A 478 15.74 4.46 -50.88
C SER A 478 14.24 4.36 -51.20
N GLU A 479 13.40 3.90 -50.27
CA GLU A 479 11.93 3.87 -50.41
C GLU A 479 11.25 5.14 -49.85
N LEU A 480 12.04 6.13 -49.41
CA LEU A 480 11.55 7.39 -48.85
C LEU A 480 11.70 8.52 -49.87
N GLU A 481 10.75 9.46 -49.85
CA GLU A 481 10.91 10.76 -50.49
C GLU A 481 12.24 11.40 -50.08
N PRO A 482 12.99 12.07 -50.96
CA PRO A 482 14.35 12.56 -50.67
C PRO A 482 14.43 13.42 -49.39
N GLN A 483 13.37 14.21 -49.15
CA GLN A 483 13.22 15.07 -47.98
C GLN A 483 13.09 14.29 -46.66
N ASP A 484 12.33 13.18 -46.66
CA ASP A 484 12.22 12.28 -45.50
C ASP A 484 13.53 11.49 -45.29
N ALA A 485 14.14 11.02 -46.38
CA ALA A 485 15.37 10.22 -46.35
C ALA A 485 16.56 11.00 -45.74
N GLU A 486 16.71 12.28 -46.10
CA GLU A 486 17.79 13.11 -45.59
C GLU A 486 17.60 13.47 -44.11
N VAL A 487 16.37 13.73 -43.65
CA VAL A 487 16.08 13.95 -42.23
C VAL A 487 16.39 12.70 -41.40
N VAL A 488 16.06 11.50 -41.90
CA VAL A 488 16.40 10.24 -41.19
C VAL A 488 17.92 10.04 -41.10
N LYS A 489 18.68 10.24 -42.20
CA LYS A 489 20.15 10.18 -42.16
C LYS A 489 20.77 11.14 -41.15
N ARG A 490 20.27 12.38 -41.07
CA ARG A 490 20.74 13.40 -40.11
C ARG A 490 20.38 13.04 -38.67
N LEU A 491 19.29 12.30 -38.43
CA LEU A 491 18.90 11.80 -37.11
C LEU A 491 19.73 10.59 -36.66
N GLU A 492 20.06 9.65 -37.55
CA GLU A 492 20.92 8.50 -37.20
C GLU A 492 22.34 8.93 -36.80
N GLY A 493 22.87 9.99 -37.43
CA GLY A 493 24.18 10.56 -37.09
C GLY A 493 24.30 11.20 -35.70
N LEU A 494 23.20 11.41 -34.97
CA LEU A 494 23.20 12.00 -33.62
C LEU A 494 23.33 10.97 -32.49
N GLY A 495 23.20 9.67 -32.78
CA GLY A 495 23.31 8.60 -31.79
C GLY A 495 22.21 8.64 -30.70
N GLN A 496 22.45 8.00 -29.56
CA GLN A 496 21.46 7.85 -28.47
C GLN A 496 21.44 9.03 -27.47
N ALA A 497 21.78 10.25 -27.91
CA ALA A 497 21.72 11.43 -27.06
C ALA A 497 20.28 11.97 -26.94
N LYS A 498 19.75 12.08 -25.71
CA LYS A 498 18.51 12.81 -25.42
C LYS A 498 18.76 14.34 -25.46
N GLN A 499 18.92 14.92 -26.64
CA GLN A 499 18.90 16.38 -26.82
C GLN A 499 17.46 16.91 -26.86
N ALA A 500 17.26 18.17 -26.48
CA ALA A 500 15.93 18.78 -26.50
C ALA A 500 15.50 19.12 -27.94
N LEU A 501 14.23 18.85 -28.28
CA LEU A 501 13.68 19.11 -29.62
C LEU A 501 13.98 20.52 -30.19
N PRO A 502 13.91 21.62 -29.41
CA PRO A 502 14.21 22.96 -29.92
C PRO A 502 15.68 23.16 -30.34
N GLU A 503 16.62 22.46 -29.70
CA GLU A 503 18.05 22.53 -30.01
C GLU A 503 18.35 21.79 -31.31
N VAL A 504 17.76 20.60 -31.48
CA VAL A 504 17.82 19.82 -32.73
C VAL A 504 17.16 20.58 -33.88
N ALA A 505 16.04 21.29 -33.64
CA ALA A 505 15.40 22.14 -34.64
C ALA A 505 16.31 23.30 -35.09
N ARG A 506 16.96 23.99 -34.14
CA ARG A 506 17.94 25.06 -34.42
C ARG A 506 19.15 24.53 -35.20
N ALA A 507 19.73 23.41 -34.78
CA ALA A 507 20.90 22.81 -35.43
C ALA A 507 20.62 22.40 -36.89
N LEU A 508 19.41 21.90 -37.17
CA LEU A 508 18.98 21.49 -38.51
C LEU A 508 18.37 22.61 -39.36
N ARG A 509 18.18 23.82 -38.80
CA ARG A 509 17.48 24.97 -39.42
C ARG A 509 16.04 24.65 -39.88
N LEU A 510 15.32 23.82 -39.12
CA LEU A 510 13.93 23.42 -39.43
C LEU A 510 12.93 24.09 -38.48
N GLY A 511 11.69 24.32 -38.96
CA GLY A 511 10.61 24.77 -38.10
C GLY A 511 10.25 23.70 -37.04
N GLU A 512 9.95 24.10 -35.82
CA GLU A 512 9.73 23.14 -34.72
C GLU A 512 8.55 22.17 -35.00
N ASP A 513 7.51 22.65 -35.69
CA ASP A 513 6.39 21.82 -36.14
C ASP A 513 6.71 20.95 -37.35
N GLU A 514 7.68 21.34 -38.18
CA GLU A 514 8.23 20.46 -39.22
C GLU A 514 9.02 19.33 -38.57
N LEU A 515 9.87 19.64 -37.59
CA LEU A 515 10.60 18.62 -36.84
C LEU A 515 9.64 17.67 -36.10
N LYS A 516 8.56 18.17 -35.47
CA LYS A 516 7.51 17.32 -34.87
C LYS A 516 6.80 16.45 -35.91
N ARG A 517 6.45 16.99 -37.10
CA ARG A 517 5.83 16.24 -38.19
C ARG A 517 6.78 15.16 -38.73
N ALA A 518 8.03 15.52 -39.01
CA ALA A 518 9.07 14.64 -39.54
C ALA A 518 9.50 13.57 -38.53
N HIS A 519 9.67 13.90 -37.25
CA HIS A 519 9.96 12.92 -36.20
C HIS A 519 8.80 11.94 -36.01
N LYS A 520 7.54 12.42 -36.00
CA LYS A 520 6.36 11.56 -35.84
C LYS A 520 6.10 10.66 -37.06
N ARG A 521 6.28 11.17 -38.28
CA ARG A 521 6.21 10.37 -39.52
C ARG A 521 7.40 9.43 -39.66
N GLY A 522 8.62 9.93 -39.46
CA GLY A 522 9.88 9.21 -39.56
C GLY A 522 9.96 8.05 -38.58
N MET A 523 9.77 8.28 -37.27
CA MET A 523 9.77 7.19 -36.27
C MET A 523 8.66 6.18 -36.52
N PHE A 524 7.50 6.59 -37.04
CA PHE A 524 6.44 5.65 -37.42
C PHE A 524 6.83 4.82 -38.66
N LYS A 525 7.35 5.45 -39.73
CA LYS A 525 7.87 4.76 -40.91
C LYS A 525 9.01 3.81 -40.55
N LEU A 526 9.98 4.24 -39.73
CA LEU A 526 11.09 3.41 -39.25
C LEU A 526 10.60 2.21 -38.43
N ARG A 527 9.67 2.42 -37.49
CA ARG A 527 9.08 1.33 -36.68
C ARG A 527 8.25 0.36 -37.52
N MET A 528 7.58 0.84 -38.56
CA MET A 528 6.89 0.00 -39.55
C MET A 528 7.88 -0.73 -40.47
N ALA A 529 9.00 -0.10 -40.85
CA ALA A 529 10.07 -0.74 -41.62
C ALA A 529 10.76 -1.85 -40.81
N PHE A 530 11.11 -1.61 -39.55
CA PHE A 530 11.55 -2.66 -38.62
C PHE A 530 10.53 -3.81 -38.50
N GLY A 531 9.23 -3.49 -38.46
CA GLY A 531 8.17 -4.50 -38.48
C GLY A 531 8.10 -5.30 -39.79
N ARG A 532 8.27 -4.64 -40.95
CA ARG A 532 8.30 -5.28 -42.28
C ARG A 532 9.55 -6.11 -42.49
N ALA A 533 10.73 -5.59 -42.19
CA ALA A 533 12.01 -6.30 -42.28
C ALA A 533 12.02 -7.54 -41.38
N ARG A 534 11.53 -7.43 -40.13
CA ARG A 534 11.36 -8.57 -39.22
C ARG A 534 10.37 -9.61 -39.76
N LYS A 535 9.33 -9.19 -40.50
CA LYS A 535 8.39 -10.11 -41.17
C LYS A 535 9.01 -10.77 -42.41
N ALA A 536 9.80 -10.03 -43.19
CA ALA A 536 10.51 -10.55 -44.36
C ALA A 536 11.59 -11.56 -43.97
N SER A 537 12.38 -11.29 -42.93
CA SER A 537 13.38 -12.24 -42.40
C SER A 537 12.74 -13.52 -41.85
N MET A 538 11.50 -13.45 -41.33
CA MET A 538 10.72 -14.63 -40.93
C MET A 538 10.07 -15.39 -42.09
N VAL A 539 10.08 -14.84 -43.32
CA VAL A 539 9.60 -15.48 -44.56
C VAL A 539 10.75 -16.03 -45.40
N GLN A 540 11.99 -15.57 -45.20
CA GLN A 540 13.20 -16.17 -45.79
C GLN A 540 13.89 -17.22 -44.89
N ALA A 541 13.41 -17.40 -43.66
CA ALA A 541 13.93 -18.38 -42.69
C ALA A 541 12.94 -19.53 -42.41
N ALA A 542 12.02 -19.77 -43.35
CA ALA A 542 10.98 -20.80 -43.32
C ALA A 542 10.75 -21.35 -44.74
#